data_AF-A0A6J2FMA2-F1
#
_entry.id   AF-A0A6J2FMA2-F1
#
_cell.length_a   1.000
_cell.length_b   1.000
_cell.length_c   1.000
_cell.angle_alpha   90.00
_cell.angle_beta   90.00
_cell.angle_gamma   90.00
#
_symmetry.space_group_name_H-M   'P 1'
#
loop_
_entity.id
_entity.type
_entity.pdbx_description
1 polymer ?
#
loop_
_entity_poly.entity_id
_entity_poly.type
_entity_poly.pdbx_seq_one_letter_code
_entity_poly.pdbx_strand_id
1 'polypeptide(L)'
;MAEPQQDMREKPAGEYKQGSNPQLPADPGDAKPEDTCVGDLELVLKVRIQSPRENDFIEVELNRGELSYQNLLKVSCCELGIEPEQVKTIRKLPNTLLRKDKDILRLRDFQEIELILMKNRSSELVEYTPSLTEKPCSNSNAAKLTY
;
A
#
# COMPACT_ATOMS: atom_id res chain seq x y z
N MET A 1 -36.53 -48.15 47.05
CA MET A 1 -35.10 -48.34 47.35
C MET A 1 -34.63 -47.10 48.07
N ALA A 2 -34.05 -47.29 49.25
CA ALA A 2 -33.69 -46.27 50.22
C ALA A 2 -32.40 -45.51 49.85
N GLU A 3 -32.26 -44.31 50.41
CA GLU A 3 -31.08 -43.42 50.46
C GLU A 3 -29.83 -44.09 51.10
N PRO A 4 -28.65 -43.43 51.35
CA PRO A 4 -28.26 -42.02 51.12
C PRO A 4 -26.81 -41.74 50.65
N GLN A 5 -26.62 -40.47 50.26
CA GLN A 5 -25.52 -39.50 50.53
C GLN A 5 -24.06 -39.94 50.76
N GLN A 6 -23.14 -39.18 50.13
CA GLN A 6 -22.05 -38.38 50.75
C GLN A 6 -21.74 -37.26 49.71
N ASP A 7 -21.96 -35.95 49.85
CA ASP A 7 -21.71 -34.94 50.89
C ASP A 7 -20.32 -34.96 51.55
N MET A 8 -19.77 -33.75 51.72
CA MET A 8 -18.46 -33.38 52.29
C MET A 8 -17.31 -33.42 51.27
N ARG A 9 -16.66 -32.31 50.88
CA ARG A 9 -16.06 -31.31 51.76
C ARG A 9 -15.63 -30.07 50.95
N GLU A 10 -16.32 -28.97 51.17
CA GLU A 10 -15.80 -27.62 50.92
C GLU A 10 -15.05 -27.11 52.17
N LYS A 11 -14.17 -26.12 51.95
CA LYS A 11 -13.45 -25.21 52.90
C LYS A 11 -11.99 -25.57 53.29
N PRO A 12 -11.16 -24.56 53.64
CA PRO A 12 -11.13 -23.16 53.18
C PRO A 12 -9.71 -22.59 52.92
N ALA A 13 -9.72 -21.38 52.34
CA ALA A 13 -8.76 -20.27 52.46
C ALA A 13 -7.40 -20.54 53.13
N GLY A 14 -6.35 -20.57 52.31
CA GLY A 14 -5.00 -20.22 52.74
C GLY A 14 -4.84 -18.72 52.73
N GLU A 15 -4.98 -18.08 53.89
CA GLU A 15 -4.37 -16.79 54.15
C GLU A 15 -2.84 -16.97 54.21
N TYR A 16 -2.12 -16.22 53.38
CA TYR A 16 -0.73 -15.86 53.65
C TYR A 16 -0.64 -14.34 53.62
N LYS A 17 -0.52 -13.74 54.81
CA LYS A 17 -0.16 -12.34 55.01
C LYS A 17 1.29 -12.32 55.50
N GLN A 18 2.21 -11.79 54.69
CA GLN A 18 3.43 -11.08 55.13
C GLN A 18 4.24 -10.73 53.86
N GLY A 19 4.70 -9.51 53.63
CA GLY A 19 4.64 -8.32 54.45
C GLY A 19 4.90 -7.09 53.58
N SER A 20 4.41 -5.97 54.07
CA SER A 20 4.75 -4.63 53.62
C SER A 20 6.26 -4.45 53.60
N ASN A 21 6.82 -3.95 52.50
CA ASN A 21 8.12 -3.30 52.54
C ASN A 21 8.01 -1.92 51.88
N PRO A 22 8.52 -0.84 52.51
CA PRO A 22 8.25 0.53 52.11
C PRO A 22 8.96 0.95 50.82
N GLN A 23 8.26 1.79 50.09
CA GLN A 23 8.73 2.68 49.03
C GLN A 23 10.02 3.42 49.40
N LEU A 24 11.01 3.43 48.49
CA LEU A 24 12.07 4.44 48.39
C LEU A 24 12.56 4.55 46.93
N PRO A 25 13.18 5.68 46.54
CA PRO A 25 12.66 6.57 45.49
C PRO A 25 13.52 6.63 44.22
N ALA A 26 12.92 7.24 43.20
CA ALA A 26 13.51 8.00 42.08
C ALA A 26 14.96 7.71 41.67
N ASP A 27 15.10 7.10 40.49
CA ASP A 27 16.07 7.58 39.51
C ASP A 27 15.33 7.82 38.17
N PRO A 28 15.15 9.08 37.74
CA PRO A 28 14.70 9.41 36.39
C PRO A 28 15.93 9.34 35.46
N GLY A 29 16.44 8.13 35.26
CA GLY A 29 17.57 7.87 34.40
C GLY A 29 17.13 7.88 32.94
N ASP A 30 17.06 9.09 32.37
CA ASP A 30 17.46 9.44 31.00
C ASP A 30 17.55 8.27 29.99
N ALA A 31 16.43 7.60 29.73
CA ALA A 31 16.26 6.85 28.48
C ALA A 31 15.84 7.87 27.42
N LYS A 32 16.78 8.76 27.10
CA LYS A 32 16.79 9.56 25.88
C LYS A 32 16.31 8.63 24.75
N PRO A 33 15.24 8.94 24.00
CA PRO A 33 14.89 8.16 22.83
C PRO A 33 16.11 8.21 21.94
N GLU A 34 16.77 7.05 21.88
CA GLU A 34 17.77 6.63 20.95
C GLU A 34 17.57 7.36 19.63
N ASP A 35 18.48 8.31 19.39
CA ASP A 35 18.73 9.00 18.15
C ASP A 35 18.98 7.93 17.08
N THR A 36 17.90 7.32 16.63
CA THR A 36 17.90 6.43 15.49
C THR A 36 18.10 7.37 14.33
N CYS A 37 19.35 7.51 13.92
CA CYS A 37 19.82 8.14 12.70
C CYS A 37 18.66 8.40 11.73
N VAL A 38 18.11 9.62 11.79
CA VAL A 38 16.81 9.98 11.18
C VAL A 38 16.81 9.79 9.64
N GLY A 39 18.00 9.62 9.03
CA GLY A 39 18.16 9.35 7.60
C GLY A 39 17.94 7.90 7.15
N ASP A 40 18.01 6.89 8.03
CA ASP A 40 17.80 5.48 7.64
C ASP A 40 16.33 5.04 7.76
N LEU A 41 15.44 5.94 8.18
CA LEU A 41 14.03 5.65 8.41
C LEU A 41 13.15 6.09 7.24
N GLU A 42 13.70 6.66 6.18
CA GLU A 42 12.94 7.14 5.03
C GLU A 42 13.19 6.27 3.79
N LEU A 43 12.12 5.95 3.08
CA LEU A 43 12.12 5.22 1.81
C LEU A 43 11.51 6.12 0.75
N VAL A 44 12.29 6.48 -0.27
CA VAL A 44 11.80 7.26 -1.40
C VAL A 44 11.40 6.32 -2.54
N LEU A 45 10.21 6.46 -3.12
CA LEU A 45 9.73 5.62 -4.24
C LEU A 45 9.31 6.48 -5.42
N LYS A 46 9.50 5.94 -6.63
CA LYS A 46 9.01 6.56 -7.87
C LYS A 46 7.67 5.94 -8.21
N VAL A 47 6.59 6.70 -8.07
CA VAL A 47 5.23 6.18 -8.22
C VAL A 47 4.58 6.80 -9.43
N ARG A 48 3.81 6.00 -10.17
CA ARG A 48 2.96 6.49 -11.26
C ARG A 48 1.65 5.73 -11.34
N ILE A 49 0.73 6.27 -12.13
CA ILE A 49 -0.50 5.59 -12.53
C ILE A 49 -0.25 4.84 -13.85
N GLN A 50 -0.83 3.65 -13.99
CA GLN A 50 -0.97 3.02 -15.31
C GLN A 50 -1.98 3.82 -16.14
N SER A 51 -1.52 4.80 -16.89
CA SER A 51 -2.35 5.54 -17.83
C SER A 51 -1.74 5.55 -19.25
N PRO A 52 -2.57 5.53 -20.30
CA PRO A 52 -2.07 5.69 -21.67
C PRO A 52 -1.64 7.12 -22.00
N ARG A 53 -2.04 8.12 -21.18
CA ARG A 53 -1.81 9.55 -21.45
C ARG A 53 -0.56 10.09 -20.76
N GLU A 54 -0.35 9.67 -19.52
CA GLU A 54 0.69 10.16 -18.62
C GLU A 54 1.40 8.96 -17.98
N ASN A 55 2.73 8.93 -18.08
CA ASN A 55 3.59 7.86 -17.59
C ASN A 55 4.70 8.40 -16.68
N ASP A 56 4.56 9.65 -16.25
CA ASP A 56 5.52 10.34 -15.41
C ASP A 56 5.54 9.75 -14.01
N PHE A 57 6.73 9.70 -13.42
CA PHE A 57 6.92 9.27 -12.05
C PHE A 57 7.00 10.49 -11.14
N ILE A 58 6.33 10.39 -9.99
CA ILE A 58 6.52 11.31 -8.87
C ILE A 58 7.33 10.60 -7.78
N GLU A 59 8.15 11.36 -7.07
CA GLU A 59 8.89 10.84 -5.92
C GLU A 59 8.03 11.02 -4.66
N VAL A 60 7.80 9.93 -3.94
CA VAL A 60 7.04 9.94 -2.68
C VAL A 60 7.91 9.39 -1.55
N GLU A 61 7.78 9.99 -0.38
CA GLU A 61 8.55 9.67 0.81
C GLU A 61 7.71 8.83 1.77
N LEU A 62 8.28 7.75 2.30
CA LEU A 62 7.61 6.82 3.22
C LEU A 62 8.48 6.51 4.42
N ASN A 63 7.87 6.32 5.58
CA ASN A 63 8.58 5.87 6.76
C ASN A 63 8.82 4.34 6.70
N ARG A 64 10.09 3.93 6.78
CA ARG A 64 10.56 2.53 6.80
C ARG A 64 10.04 1.75 8.01
N GLY A 65 9.80 2.42 9.13
CA GLY A 65 9.19 1.84 10.34
C GLY A 65 7.71 1.47 10.15
N GLU A 66 7.03 2.09 9.19
CA GLU A 66 5.58 1.95 8.99
C GLU A 66 5.21 1.50 7.56
N LEU A 67 6.08 0.69 6.94
CA LEU A 67 5.84 0.13 5.61
C LEU A 67 4.76 -0.96 5.66
N SER A 68 3.54 -0.55 5.37
CA SER A 68 2.39 -1.42 5.12
C SER A 68 1.82 -1.16 3.73
N TYR A 69 1.10 -2.15 3.19
CA TYR A 69 0.39 -2.01 1.92
C TYR A 69 -0.62 -0.86 1.96
N GLN A 70 -1.33 -0.72 3.09
CA GLN A 70 -2.32 0.34 3.29
C GLN A 70 -1.66 1.72 3.35
N ASN A 71 -0.51 1.85 4.02
CA ASN A 71 0.21 3.12 4.09
C ASN A 71 0.75 3.54 2.72
N LEU A 72 1.41 2.63 2.01
CA LEU A 72 1.87 2.87 0.63
C LEU A 72 0.71 3.30 -0.27
N LEU A 73 -0.41 2.58 -0.22
CA LEU A 73 -1.59 2.89 -1.02
C LEU A 73 -2.10 4.30 -0.70
N LYS A 74 -2.30 4.64 0.57
CA LYS A 74 -2.84 5.94 0.99
C LYS A 74 -1.94 7.10 0.58
N VAL A 75 -0.65 7.03 0.89
CA VAL A 75 0.32 8.09 0.56
C VAL A 75 0.41 8.26 -0.95
N SER A 76 0.56 7.15 -1.69
CA SER A 76 0.61 7.20 -3.17
C SER A 76 -0.68 7.79 -3.76
N CYS A 77 -1.84 7.41 -3.23
CA CYS A 77 -3.13 7.93 -3.70
C CYS A 77 -3.29 9.43 -3.41
N CYS A 78 -2.85 9.88 -2.23
CA CYS A 78 -2.89 11.29 -1.84
C CYS A 78 -2.03 12.16 -2.77
N GLU A 79 -0.80 11.74 -3.04
CA GLU A 79 0.13 12.47 -3.93
C GLU A 79 -0.32 12.46 -5.40
N LEU A 80 -0.95 11.36 -5.84
CA LEU A 80 -1.49 11.23 -7.20
C LEU A 80 -2.90 11.83 -7.37
N GLY A 81 -3.54 12.30 -6.30
CA GLY A 81 -4.90 12.82 -6.33
C GLY A 81 -5.97 11.80 -6.71
N ILE A 82 -5.75 10.51 -6.42
CA ILE A 82 -6.69 9.42 -6.71
C ILE A 82 -7.27 8.84 -5.42
N GLU A 83 -8.43 8.21 -5.52
CA GLU A 83 -9.03 7.48 -4.40
C GLU A 83 -8.51 6.03 -4.34
N PRO A 84 -8.24 5.48 -3.15
CA PRO A 84 -7.76 4.10 -3.00
C PRO A 84 -8.77 3.07 -3.52
N GLU A 85 -10.06 3.37 -3.52
CA GLU A 85 -11.14 2.55 -4.08
C GLU A 85 -11.01 2.38 -5.60
N GLN A 86 -10.36 3.34 -6.28
CA GLN A 86 -10.12 3.28 -7.71
C GLN A 86 -8.89 2.44 -8.03
N VAL A 87 -8.05 2.08 -7.06
CA VAL A 87 -6.85 1.28 -7.29
C VAL A 87 -7.22 -0.21 -7.28
N LYS A 88 -6.98 -0.87 -8.41
CA LYS A 88 -7.17 -2.32 -8.55
C LYS A 88 -6.03 -3.08 -7.89
N THR A 89 -4.79 -2.72 -8.22
CA THR A 89 -3.58 -3.44 -7.78
C THR A 89 -2.36 -2.53 -7.86
N ILE A 90 -1.38 -2.76 -6.98
CA ILE A 90 -0.08 -2.09 -7.01
C ILE A 90 0.97 -3.07 -7.54
N ARG A 91 1.79 -2.64 -8.50
CA ARG A 91 2.92 -3.42 -9.02
C ARG A 91 4.22 -2.64 -8.91
N LYS A 92 5.30 -3.35 -8.62
CA LYS A 92 6.66 -2.88 -8.83
C LYS A 92 7.08 -3.19 -10.27
N LEU A 93 7.68 -2.22 -10.95
CA LEU A 93 8.19 -2.43 -12.30
C LEU A 93 9.45 -3.34 -12.32
N PRO A 94 9.65 -4.13 -13.40
CA PRO A 94 8.83 -4.11 -14.60
C PRO A 94 7.49 -4.88 -14.50
N ASN A 95 7.33 -5.93 -13.68
CA ASN A 95 6.09 -6.73 -13.62
C ASN A 95 5.91 -7.55 -12.31
N THR A 96 6.13 -6.97 -11.14
CA THR A 96 5.99 -7.67 -9.84
C THR A 96 4.78 -7.18 -9.06
N LEU A 97 3.79 -8.04 -8.82
CA LEU A 97 2.62 -7.67 -8.02
C LEU A 97 2.97 -7.58 -6.52
N LEU A 98 2.61 -6.48 -5.87
CA LEU A 98 2.73 -6.30 -4.43
C LEU A 98 1.43 -6.73 -3.76
N ARG A 99 1.47 -7.76 -2.91
CA ARG A 99 0.25 -8.39 -2.36
C ARG A 99 0.10 -8.22 -0.86
N LYS A 100 1.22 -8.02 -0.16
CA LYS A 100 1.28 -7.98 1.30
C LYS A 100 2.40 -7.06 1.77
N ASP A 101 2.35 -6.70 3.05
CA ASP A 101 3.33 -5.80 3.68
C ASP A 101 4.77 -6.32 3.54
N LYS A 102 4.97 -7.63 3.55
CA LYS A 102 6.31 -8.23 3.35
C LYS A 102 6.89 -7.96 1.96
N ASP A 103 6.06 -7.72 0.96
CA ASP A 103 6.53 -7.35 -0.38
C ASP A 103 6.96 -5.87 -0.39
N ILE A 104 6.28 -5.02 0.40
CA ILE A 104 6.59 -3.59 0.57
C ILE A 104 7.90 -3.40 1.33
N LEU A 105 8.11 -4.18 2.40
CA LEU A 105 9.34 -4.15 3.20
C LEU A 105 10.60 -4.55 2.42
N ARG A 106 10.45 -5.15 1.23
CA ARG A 106 11.56 -5.51 0.34
C ARG A 106 11.88 -4.41 -0.68
N LEU A 107 11.08 -3.35 -0.72
CA LEU A 107 11.32 -2.20 -1.57
C LEU A 107 12.57 -1.45 -1.11
N ARG A 108 13.20 -0.77 -2.05
CA ARG A 108 14.40 0.06 -1.84
C ARG A 108 14.16 1.42 -2.47
N ASP A 109 15.02 2.37 -2.15
CA ASP A 109 14.90 3.72 -2.66
C ASP A 109 14.89 3.76 -4.18
N PHE A 110 14.12 4.71 -4.71
CA PHE A 110 13.94 4.98 -6.12
C PHE A 110 13.43 3.78 -6.93
N GLN A 111 12.85 2.77 -6.29
CA GLN A 111 12.13 1.73 -7.01
C GLN A 111 10.87 2.30 -7.63
N GLU A 112 10.62 1.84 -8.85
CA GLU A 112 9.47 2.25 -9.64
C GLU A 112 8.26 1.39 -9.31
N ILE A 113 7.18 2.06 -8.90
CA ILE A 113 5.89 1.50 -8.53
C ILE A 113 4.84 2.06 -9.47
N GLU A 114 3.89 1.22 -9.82
CA GLU A 114 2.78 1.56 -10.67
C GLU A 114 1.46 1.12 -10.06
N LEU A 115 0.54 2.06 -9.94
CA LEU A 115 -0.82 1.84 -9.48
C LEU A 115 -1.69 1.56 -10.69
N ILE A 116 -2.29 0.38 -10.73
CA ILE A 116 -3.25 -0.01 -11.76
C ILE A 116 -4.63 0.37 -11.25
N LEU A 117 -5.34 1.24 -11.98
CA LEU A 117 -6.70 1.62 -11.62
C LEU A 117 -7.71 0.58 -12.11
N MET A 118 -8.86 0.54 -11.45
CA MET A 118 -10.03 -0.19 -11.90
C MET A 118 -10.51 0.43 -13.21
N LYS A 119 -10.68 -0.42 -14.21
CA LYS A 119 -11.22 -0.01 -15.50
C LYS A 119 -12.70 0.28 -15.34
N ASN A 120 -13.03 1.54 -15.03
CA ASN A 120 -14.40 2.00 -15.19
C ASN A 120 -14.72 1.99 -16.70
N ARG A 121 -15.87 1.40 -17.07
CA ARG A 121 -16.32 1.27 -18.47
C ARG A 121 -16.48 2.61 -19.19
N SER A 122 -16.34 3.73 -18.48
CA SER A 122 -16.35 5.09 -19.00
C SER A 122 -15.01 5.58 -19.57
N SER A 123 -13.87 4.99 -19.17
CA SER A 123 -12.54 5.44 -19.64
C SER A 123 -12.12 4.86 -20.99
N GLU A 124 -12.88 3.92 -21.56
CA GLU A 124 -12.56 3.30 -22.87
C GLU A 124 -12.96 4.14 -24.08
N LEU A 125 -13.64 5.29 -23.92
CA LEU A 125 -14.20 6.03 -25.05
C LEU A 125 -13.29 7.15 -25.61
N VAL A 126 -12.01 7.22 -25.23
CA VAL A 126 -11.11 8.24 -25.80
C VAL A 126 -9.81 7.64 -26.32
N GLU A 127 -9.94 6.59 -27.13
CA GLU A 127 -8.90 6.08 -28.02
C GLU A 127 -9.41 5.93 -29.47
N TYR A 128 -10.12 6.93 -30.00
CA TYR A 128 -10.33 7.02 -31.45
C TYR A 128 -10.42 8.48 -31.90
N THR A 129 -9.25 9.13 -32.03
CA THR A 129 -9.04 10.08 -33.11
C THR A 129 -7.58 9.99 -33.56
N PRO A 130 -7.24 9.12 -34.53
CA PRO A 130 -6.23 9.52 -35.48
C PRO A 130 -6.82 10.74 -36.18
N SER A 131 -6.25 11.93 -35.97
CA SER A 131 -6.44 13.05 -36.90
C SER A 131 -5.73 12.71 -38.21
N LEU A 132 -6.26 11.72 -38.92
CA LEU A 132 -6.06 11.48 -40.34
C LEU A 132 -7.15 12.25 -41.05
N THR A 133 -6.90 13.52 -41.34
CA THR A 133 -7.49 14.15 -42.51
C THR A 133 -6.83 13.56 -43.76
N GLU A 134 -7.00 12.26 -43.99
CA GLU A 134 -6.78 11.67 -45.30
C GLU A 134 -8.03 11.99 -46.12
N LYS A 135 -7.91 13.04 -46.93
CA LYS A 135 -8.86 13.35 -47.97
C LYS A 135 -9.04 12.08 -48.82
N PRO A 136 -10.27 11.60 -49.07
CA PRO A 136 -10.47 10.54 -50.05
C PRO A 136 -10.32 11.17 -51.44
N CYS A 137 -9.07 11.28 -51.91
CA CYS A 137 -8.80 11.63 -53.29
C CYS A 137 -8.96 10.37 -54.16
N SER A 138 -10.20 9.90 -54.29
CA SER A 138 -10.58 9.04 -55.40
C SER A 138 -10.34 9.82 -56.70
N ASN A 139 -9.18 9.64 -57.32
CA ASN A 139 -9.02 10.03 -58.71
C ASN A 139 -9.66 8.95 -59.57
N SER A 140 -10.91 9.17 -59.97
CA SER A 140 -11.68 8.33 -60.88
C SER A 140 -11.27 8.46 -62.36
N ASN A 141 -10.11 9.06 -62.67
CA ASN A 141 -9.64 9.29 -64.03
C ASN A 141 -8.25 8.68 -64.32
N ALA A 142 -7.90 7.54 -63.73
CA ALA A 142 -6.78 6.73 -64.24
C ALA A 142 -7.20 6.03 -65.53
N ALA A 143 -7.05 6.78 -66.62
CA ALA A 143 -7.42 6.43 -67.97
C ALA A 143 -6.60 5.26 -68.53
N LYS A 144 -7.34 4.31 -69.12
CA LYS A 144 -7.03 3.50 -70.31
C LYS A 144 -5.62 3.69 -70.90
N LEU A 145 -4.76 2.68 -70.72
CA LEU A 145 -3.56 2.49 -71.53
C LEU A 145 -3.60 1.09 -72.14
N THR A 146 -4.07 1.05 -73.38
CA THR A 146 -3.84 -0.03 -74.34
C THR A 146 -2.46 0.17 -74.96
N TYR A 147 -1.63 -0.87 -74.94
CA TYR A 147 -0.72 -1.21 -76.04
C TYR A 147 -0.47 -2.72 -76.03
#